data_AF-A0A2M6Z0V9-F1
#
_entry.id   AF-A0A2M6Z0V9-F1
#
_cell.length_a   1.000
_cell.length_b   1.000
_cell.length_c   1.000
_cell.angle_alpha   90.00
_cell.angle_beta   90.00
_cell.angle_gamma   90.00
#
_symmetry.space_group_name_H-M   'P 1'
#
loop_
_entity.id
_entity.type
_entity.pdbx_description
1 polymer ?
#
loop_
_entity_poly.entity_id
_entity_poly.type
_entity_poly.pdbx_seq_one_letter_code
_entity_poly.pdbx_strand_id
1 'polypeptide(L)'
;FGYLVNQSHWDSTWFVGYPIVGGDYTIPVGDTTAWNYLVRSTPAAVGVANIGCESCHGPGKDHNGDKTKISKDLSAGVCNQCHEAPKHHMLGTYYNASAHATWEAGEHTARTSCFPCHSGSAFVKWLDNKANPGYTAADNNVPTTCAVCHDPHSEDNPKQLRTLSVDSLMNGYKVPADIGGTGQLCMNCHRSRYNAVTKAAKLADHFGPHGSPQADMFLGANAIEYGQQITGLGTHHGLPDGCVTCHLAERSTPGFGNTNANHEMSMSFTEPGATTETDFVVACRECHGKNVNSFEDIRALYDYDGDGTIESATAEVQGLLDRVKAALTAAGAVDVSGEPVTALADSNKVKGHPEYLRAIWNYYFVTNDKSNGIHNTAYAVAILRGSLTDLHVLGVPRDGKDVPKDFALDQNYPNPFNPATEIKFSVPKSARVRLSVYNLLGELVATLADGDLAAGNYKTTWNGRDLAGNQVASGVYFYRLEASSNGSQDFAVTKKMVLMK
;
A
#
# COMPACT_ATOMS: atom_id res chain seq x y z
N PHE A 1 -25.76 -13.79 28.02
CA PHE A 1 -24.92 -13.72 26.81
C PHE A 1 -25.54 -14.59 25.73
N GLY A 2 -26.09 -13.96 24.68
CA GLY A 2 -26.65 -14.63 23.50
C GLY A 2 -28.18 -14.52 23.39
N TYR A 3 -28.68 -13.58 22.59
CA TYR A 3 -30.01 -13.66 21.98
C TYR A 3 -29.81 -14.06 20.52
N LEU A 4 -30.33 -15.23 20.16
CA LEU A 4 -30.25 -15.86 18.84
C LEU A 4 -31.48 -15.44 18.01
N VAL A 5 -31.26 -15.02 16.76
CA VAL A 5 -32.33 -14.87 15.76
C VAL A 5 -32.07 -15.89 14.64
N ASN A 6 -33.02 -16.83 14.55
CA ASN A 6 -33.33 -17.87 13.54
C ASN A 6 -32.67 -17.69 12.14
N GLN A 7 -32.22 -18.73 11.42
CA GLN A 7 -33.09 -19.71 10.75
C GLN A 7 -32.50 -21.13 10.61
N SER A 8 -33.28 -22.10 11.13
CA SER A 8 -33.33 -23.54 10.81
C SER A 8 -32.04 -24.35 10.96
N HIS A 9 -31.80 -24.89 12.17
CA HIS A 9 -31.33 -26.26 12.49
C HIS A 9 -30.52 -26.37 13.79
N TRP A 10 -30.94 -25.69 14.87
CA TRP A 10 -30.35 -25.91 16.20
C TRP A 10 -31.39 -26.40 17.20
N ASP A 11 -31.06 -27.52 17.84
CA ASP A 11 -31.77 -28.07 18.98
C ASP A 11 -31.40 -27.25 20.24
N SER A 12 -32.40 -26.67 20.90
CA SER A 12 -32.25 -25.84 22.10
C SER A 12 -32.11 -26.66 23.40
N THR A 13 -31.99 -27.98 23.32
CA THR A 13 -31.80 -28.88 24.47
C THR A 13 -30.45 -28.76 25.19
N TRP A 14 -29.60 -27.79 24.82
CA TRP A 14 -28.27 -27.63 25.41
C TRP A 14 -28.33 -27.03 26.82
N PHE A 15 -29.46 -26.41 27.20
CA PHE A 15 -29.79 -25.98 28.56
C PHE A 15 -30.89 -26.85 29.18
N VAL A 16 -30.76 -28.18 29.16
CA VAL A 16 -31.64 -29.04 29.98
C VAL A 16 -31.16 -28.96 31.44
N GLY A 17 -31.77 -28.07 32.22
CA GLY A 17 -31.64 -28.10 33.68
C GLY A 17 -31.71 -26.77 34.45
N TYR A 18 -31.61 -25.61 33.80
CA TYR A 18 -31.68 -24.32 34.50
C TYR A 18 -32.74 -23.40 33.88
N PRO A 19 -33.81 -23.03 34.63
CA PRO A 19 -34.73 -22.01 34.18
C PRO A 19 -34.00 -20.67 34.20
N ILE A 20 -33.71 -20.10 33.03
CA ILE A 20 -33.13 -18.76 32.94
C ILE A 20 -34.26 -17.75 33.19
N VAL A 21 -34.44 -17.40 34.46
CA VAL A 21 -35.25 -16.24 34.88
C VAL A 21 -34.25 -15.18 35.38
N GLY A 22 -33.91 -14.20 34.53
CA GLY A 22 -32.99 -13.12 34.91
C GLY A 22 -32.48 -12.31 33.70
N GLY A 23 -32.29 -11.00 33.89
CA GLY A 23 -31.77 -10.09 32.86
C GLY A 23 -30.27 -10.26 32.59
N ASP A 24 -29.82 -9.72 31.45
CA ASP A 24 -28.41 -9.74 31.02
C ASP A 24 -27.48 -9.07 32.05
N TYR A 25 -26.43 -9.78 32.46
CA TYR A 25 -25.34 -9.24 33.27
C TYR A 25 -24.05 -9.22 32.46
N THR A 26 -23.52 -8.03 32.19
CA THR A 26 -22.20 -7.82 31.61
C THR A 26 -21.19 -7.58 32.73
N ILE A 27 -20.15 -8.42 32.82
CA ILE A 27 -19.01 -8.17 33.70
C ILE A 27 -17.96 -7.42 32.88
N PRO A 28 -17.53 -6.21 33.30
CA PRO A 28 -16.44 -5.51 32.63
C PRO A 28 -15.15 -6.34 32.63
N VAL A 29 -14.41 -6.31 31.53
CA VAL A 29 -13.08 -6.92 31.44
C VAL A 29 -12.19 -6.33 32.55
N GLY A 30 -11.69 -7.19 33.44
CA GLY A 30 -10.84 -6.79 34.58
C GLY A 30 -11.55 -6.63 35.92
N ASP A 31 -12.89 -6.68 35.99
CA ASP A 31 -13.61 -6.70 37.27
C ASP A 31 -13.60 -8.12 37.88
N THR A 32 -12.50 -8.40 38.57
CA THR A 32 -12.31 -9.65 39.31
C THR A 32 -13.31 -9.80 40.46
N THR A 33 -13.96 -8.73 40.95
CA THR A 33 -14.87 -8.79 42.09
C THR A 33 -16.19 -9.46 41.70
N ALA A 34 -16.78 -9.03 40.60
CA ALA A 34 -18.01 -9.60 40.06
C ALA A 34 -17.80 -11.05 39.57
N TRP A 35 -16.67 -11.32 38.90
CA TRP A 35 -16.29 -12.68 38.51
C TRP A 35 -16.11 -13.60 39.72
N ASN A 36 -15.35 -13.16 40.73
CA ASN A 36 -15.14 -13.94 41.95
C ASN A 36 -16.43 -14.13 42.76
N TYR A 37 -17.37 -13.19 42.70
CA TYR A 37 -18.69 -13.36 43.29
C TYR A 37 -19.47 -14.47 42.57
N LEU A 38 -19.54 -14.47 41.23
CA LEU A 38 -20.19 -15.51 40.43
C LEU A 38 -19.56 -16.90 40.65
N VAL A 39 -18.23 -16.98 40.69
CA VAL A 39 -17.48 -18.22 40.99
C VAL A 39 -17.90 -18.79 42.35
N ARG A 40 -18.11 -17.91 43.35
CA ARG A 40 -18.52 -18.31 44.70
C ARG A 40 -20.01 -18.63 44.82
N SER A 41 -20.87 -17.83 44.19
CA SER A 41 -22.34 -17.92 44.36
C SER A 41 -22.96 -18.99 43.48
N THR A 42 -22.40 -19.25 42.30
CA THR A 42 -22.96 -20.17 41.31
C THR A 42 -21.86 -20.99 40.59
N PRO A 43 -21.08 -21.83 41.31
CA PRO A 43 -19.93 -22.53 40.74
C PRO A 43 -20.30 -23.45 39.57
N ALA A 44 -21.47 -24.10 39.64
CA ALA A 44 -21.97 -24.96 38.57
C ALA A 44 -22.31 -24.19 37.29
N ALA A 45 -22.85 -22.97 37.42
CA ALA A 45 -23.11 -22.10 36.27
C ALA A 45 -21.81 -21.55 35.69
N VAL A 46 -20.84 -21.20 36.54
CA VAL A 46 -19.52 -20.73 36.09
C VAL A 46 -18.75 -21.80 35.33
N GLY A 47 -18.90 -23.08 35.71
CA GLY A 47 -18.30 -24.22 35.00
C GLY A 47 -18.79 -24.40 33.55
N VAL A 48 -19.89 -23.73 33.16
CA VAL A 48 -20.45 -23.73 31.79
C VAL A 48 -20.62 -22.31 31.22
N ALA A 49 -20.22 -21.27 31.96
CA ALA A 49 -20.37 -19.87 31.56
C ALA A 49 -19.11 -19.30 30.88
N ASN A 50 -18.09 -20.12 30.65
CA ASN A 50 -16.92 -19.76 29.86
C ASN A 50 -17.06 -20.24 28.40
N ILE A 51 -16.28 -19.63 27.51
CA ILE A 51 -16.09 -20.17 26.15
C ILE A 51 -15.10 -21.34 26.28
N GLY A 52 -15.63 -22.56 26.28
CA GLY A 52 -14.86 -23.80 26.44
C GLY A 52 -14.70 -24.56 25.12
N CYS A 53 -14.02 -25.71 25.16
CA CYS A 53 -13.79 -26.54 23.96
C CYS A 53 -15.09 -26.84 23.20
N GLU A 54 -16.15 -27.20 23.93
CA GLU A 54 -17.44 -27.59 23.34
C GLU A 54 -18.19 -26.43 22.68
N SER A 55 -17.85 -25.17 23.01
CA SER A 55 -18.42 -23.98 22.36
C SER A 55 -18.02 -23.88 20.87
N CYS A 56 -16.86 -24.44 20.50
CA CYS A 56 -16.34 -24.43 19.13
C CYS A 56 -16.43 -25.82 18.47
N HIS A 57 -16.21 -26.87 19.25
CA HIS A 57 -16.06 -28.24 18.76
C HIS A 57 -17.34 -29.09 18.84
N GLY A 58 -18.38 -28.57 19.49
CA GLY A 58 -19.61 -29.30 19.80
C GLY A 58 -19.46 -30.25 21.00
N PRO A 59 -20.53 -30.98 21.36
CA PRO A 59 -20.56 -31.84 22.55
C PRO A 59 -19.49 -32.94 22.52
N GLY A 60 -18.67 -33.02 23.56
CA GLY A 60 -17.56 -33.96 23.68
C GLY A 60 -17.92 -35.30 24.33
N LYS A 61 -19.12 -35.45 24.90
CA LYS A 61 -19.50 -36.62 25.73
C LYS A 61 -19.20 -37.99 25.10
N ASP A 62 -19.33 -38.09 23.77
CA ASP A 62 -19.19 -39.36 23.03
C ASP A 62 -17.84 -39.50 22.32
N HIS A 63 -16.98 -38.49 22.41
CA HIS A 63 -15.72 -38.45 21.66
C HIS A 63 -14.66 -39.38 22.27
N ASN A 64 -14.61 -39.52 23.60
CA ASN A 64 -13.73 -40.48 24.32
C ASN A 64 -12.26 -40.50 23.84
N GLY A 65 -11.68 -39.32 23.54
CA GLY A 65 -10.31 -39.19 23.02
C GLY A 65 -10.16 -39.42 21.50
N ASP A 66 -11.19 -39.89 20.82
CA ASP A 66 -11.23 -40.04 19.36
C ASP A 66 -11.48 -38.68 18.70
N LYS A 67 -10.43 -38.12 18.07
CA LYS A 67 -10.47 -36.82 17.38
C LYS A 67 -11.31 -36.83 16.09
N THR A 68 -11.81 -37.99 15.66
CA THR A 68 -12.71 -38.09 14.50
C THR A 68 -14.18 -37.88 14.86
N LYS A 69 -14.52 -37.96 16.16
CA LYS A 69 -15.88 -37.82 16.69
C LYS A 69 -16.21 -36.43 17.22
N ILE A 70 -15.33 -35.47 16.98
CA ILE A 70 -15.46 -34.09 17.45
C ILE A 70 -15.12 -33.14 16.30
N SER A 71 -15.83 -32.02 16.20
CA SER A 71 -15.68 -31.11 15.07
C SER A 71 -14.27 -30.49 15.05
N LYS A 72 -13.73 -30.24 13.86
CA LYS A 72 -12.48 -29.49 13.64
C LYS A 72 -12.70 -28.49 12.51
N ASP A 73 -13.85 -27.84 12.53
CA ASP A 73 -14.25 -26.90 11.48
C ASP A 73 -13.40 -25.63 11.57
N LEU A 74 -12.86 -25.22 10.42
CA LEU A 74 -12.07 -24.00 10.25
C LEU A 74 -12.91 -22.87 9.64
N SER A 75 -14.21 -23.09 9.39
CA SER A 75 -15.11 -22.06 8.88
C SER A 75 -15.18 -20.87 9.84
N ALA A 76 -15.33 -19.66 9.29
CA ALA A 76 -15.56 -18.46 10.10
C ALA A 76 -16.88 -18.56 10.89
N GLY A 77 -17.81 -19.41 10.46
CA GLY A 77 -19.08 -19.68 11.14
C GLY A 77 -18.89 -20.10 12.60
N VAL A 78 -17.85 -20.88 12.91
CA VAL A 78 -17.53 -21.28 14.29
C VAL A 78 -17.37 -20.06 15.19
N CYS A 79 -16.64 -19.03 14.73
CA CYS A 79 -16.38 -17.81 15.48
C CYS A 79 -17.58 -16.84 15.44
N ASN A 80 -18.23 -16.72 14.28
CA ASN A 80 -19.30 -15.75 14.04
C ASN A 80 -20.55 -16.00 14.89
N GLN A 81 -20.74 -17.21 15.41
CA GLN A 81 -21.76 -17.52 16.44
C GLN A 81 -21.77 -16.53 17.60
N CYS A 82 -20.61 -16.01 17.97
CA CYS A 82 -20.47 -14.96 18.98
C CYS A 82 -19.97 -13.65 18.37
N HIS A 83 -19.10 -13.71 17.35
CA HIS A 83 -18.41 -12.56 16.78
C HIS A 83 -19.19 -11.78 15.71
N GLU A 84 -20.46 -12.10 15.50
CA GLU A 84 -21.38 -11.33 14.65
C GLU A 84 -22.53 -10.68 15.46
N ALA A 85 -22.42 -10.63 16.79
CA ALA A 85 -23.46 -10.08 17.66
C ALA A 85 -23.51 -8.54 17.61
N PRO A 86 -24.62 -7.91 17.17
CA PRO A 86 -24.67 -6.45 16.93
C PRO A 86 -24.35 -5.56 18.14
N LYS A 87 -24.59 -6.04 19.37
CA LYS A 87 -24.36 -5.28 20.61
C LYS A 87 -22.99 -5.47 21.26
N HIS A 88 -22.13 -6.34 20.71
CA HIS A 88 -20.84 -6.67 21.33
C HIS A 88 -19.68 -6.33 20.39
N HIS A 89 -19.49 -7.13 19.34
CA HIS A 89 -18.48 -6.90 18.31
C HIS A 89 -18.97 -7.53 17.00
N MET A 90 -18.95 -6.77 15.91
CA MET A 90 -19.44 -7.21 14.58
C MET A 90 -18.29 -7.65 13.66
N LEU A 91 -17.28 -8.30 14.23
CA LEU A 91 -16.09 -8.73 13.49
C LEU A 91 -16.46 -9.68 12.35
N GLY A 92 -17.43 -10.58 12.58
CA GLY A 92 -17.96 -11.48 11.57
C GLY A 92 -18.60 -10.76 10.40
N THR A 93 -19.35 -9.68 10.66
CA THR A 93 -19.96 -8.85 9.59
C THR A 93 -18.89 -8.17 8.74
N TYR A 94 -17.88 -7.57 9.36
CA TYR A 94 -16.77 -6.96 8.62
C TYR A 94 -15.97 -8.01 7.82
N TYR A 95 -15.66 -9.14 8.46
CA TYR A 95 -14.99 -10.26 7.80
C TYR A 95 -15.78 -10.75 6.58
N ASN A 96 -17.10 -10.94 6.71
CA ASN A 96 -17.96 -11.41 5.63
C ASN A 96 -18.01 -10.44 4.43
N ALA A 97 -17.74 -9.15 4.65
CA ALA A 97 -17.59 -8.15 3.59
C ALA A 97 -16.19 -8.13 2.96
N SER A 98 -15.19 -8.73 3.61
CA SER A 98 -13.81 -8.75 3.13
C SER A 98 -13.62 -9.69 1.92
N ALA A 99 -12.62 -9.39 1.11
CA ALA A 99 -12.16 -10.29 0.04
C ALA A 99 -11.68 -11.65 0.56
N HIS A 100 -11.34 -11.78 1.85
CA HIS A 100 -10.94 -13.06 2.45
C HIS A 100 -12.12 -14.01 2.69
N ALA A 101 -13.35 -13.49 2.82
CA ALA A 101 -14.54 -14.31 2.98
C ALA A 101 -15.20 -14.68 1.64
N THR A 102 -15.02 -13.87 0.60
CA THR A 102 -15.83 -13.93 -0.64
C THR A 102 -15.18 -14.69 -1.79
N TRP A 103 -13.90 -15.04 -1.70
CA TRP A 103 -13.23 -15.90 -2.70
C TRP A 103 -13.51 -17.39 -2.43
N GLU A 104 -13.75 -18.16 -3.49
CA GLU A 104 -13.99 -19.60 -3.36
C GLU A 104 -12.66 -20.37 -3.24
N ALA A 105 -12.48 -21.09 -2.13
CA ALA A 105 -11.40 -22.06 -2.02
C ALA A 105 -11.57 -23.15 -3.08
N GLY A 106 -10.59 -23.30 -3.98
CA GLY A 106 -10.68 -24.22 -5.13
C GLY A 106 -10.67 -23.55 -6.50
N GLU A 107 -11.12 -22.29 -6.63
CA GLU A 107 -11.27 -21.64 -7.94
C GLU A 107 -9.95 -21.38 -8.65
N HIS A 108 -8.87 -21.14 -7.90
CA HIS A 108 -7.65 -20.61 -8.51
C HIS A 108 -6.69 -21.67 -9.03
N THR A 109 -6.59 -22.88 -8.44
CA THR A 109 -5.59 -23.86 -8.90
C THR A 109 -5.66 -25.23 -8.18
N ALA A 110 -5.49 -26.33 -8.91
CA ALA A 110 -5.26 -27.67 -8.35
C ALA A 110 -3.79 -27.92 -7.91
N ARG A 111 -2.89 -26.96 -8.14
CA ARG A 111 -1.47 -27.04 -7.78
C ARG A 111 -1.28 -26.69 -6.31
N THR A 112 -0.74 -27.65 -5.57
CA THR A 112 -0.46 -27.55 -4.13
C THR A 112 0.52 -26.45 -3.75
N SER A 113 1.33 -25.96 -4.69
CA SER A 113 2.24 -24.82 -4.47
C SER A 113 1.53 -23.51 -4.15
N CYS A 114 0.25 -23.38 -4.50
CA CYS A 114 -0.55 -22.17 -4.28
C CYS A 114 -1.35 -22.21 -2.97
N PHE A 115 -1.52 -23.40 -2.40
CA PHE A 115 -2.37 -23.62 -1.24
C PHE A 115 -1.97 -22.82 0.01
N PRO A 116 -0.68 -22.58 0.34
CA PRO A 116 -0.34 -21.81 1.53
C PRO A 116 -0.99 -20.43 1.60
N CYS A 117 -1.33 -19.80 0.48
CA CYS A 117 -1.98 -18.48 0.48
C CYS A 117 -3.42 -18.52 -0.07
N HIS A 118 -3.80 -19.63 -0.68
CA HIS A 118 -5.11 -19.85 -1.30
C HIS A 118 -5.86 -21.05 -0.68
N SER A 119 -5.59 -21.37 0.59
CA SER A 119 -6.47 -22.20 1.42
C SER A 119 -6.13 -21.99 2.89
N GLY A 120 -7.14 -21.68 3.71
CA GLY A 120 -6.94 -21.48 5.14
C GLY A 120 -6.47 -22.74 5.85
N SER A 121 -7.01 -23.92 5.48
CA SER A 121 -6.59 -25.20 6.07
C SER A 121 -5.17 -25.57 5.69
N ALA A 122 -4.77 -25.29 4.44
CA ALA A 122 -3.40 -25.48 4.01
C ALA A 122 -2.43 -24.56 4.73
N PHE A 123 -2.79 -23.28 4.91
CA PHE A 123 -1.96 -22.35 5.69
C PHE A 123 -1.77 -22.85 7.13
N VAL A 124 -2.85 -23.23 7.82
CA VAL A 124 -2.77 -23.81 9.17
C VAL A 124 -1.88 -25.04 9.19
N LYS A 125 -2.02 -25.94 8.22
CA LYS A 125 -1.16 -27.13 8.08
C LYS A 125 0.32 -26.77 7.84
N TRP A 126 0.60 -25.70 7.10
CA TRP A 126 1.98 -25.22 6.91
C TRP A 126 2.59 -24.65 8.17
N LEU A 127 1.80 -24.02 9.03
CA LEU A 127 2.30 -23.52 10.32
C LEU A 127 2.82 -24.64 11.21
N ASP A 128 2.13 -25.78 11.21
CA ASP A 128 2.54 -26.97 11.96
C ASP A 128 3.80 -27.63 11.37
N ASN A 129 4.08 -27.43 10.07
CA ASN A 129 5.20 -28.06 9.38
C ASN A 129 5.72 -27.23 8.18
N LYS A 130 6.48 -26.17 8.49
CA LYS A 130 6.95 -25.13 7.53
C LYS A 130 7.71 -25.66 6.30
N ALA A 131 8.27 -26.87 6.36
CA ALA A 131 9.20 -27.38 5.35
C ALA A 131 8.55 -28.25 4.26
N ASN A 132 7.52 -29.04 4.58
CA ASN A 132 6.76 -29.83 3.60
C ASN A 132 5.53 -30.49 4.25
N PRO A 133 4.38 -29.80 4.34
CA PRO A 133 3.20 -30.34 5.00
C PRO A 133 2.54 -31.50 4.23
N GLY A 134 2.99 -31.84 3.01
CA GLY A 134 2.40 -32.92 2.21
C GLY A 134 0.95 -32.61 1.84
N TYR A 135 0.74 -31.54 1.09
CA TYR A 135 -0.61 -31.14 0.69
C TYR A 135 -1.27 -32.16 -0.23
N THR A 136 -2.55 -32.36 0.00
CA THR A 136 -3.47 -33.15 -0.83
C THR A 136 -4.57 -32.23 -1.34
N ALA A 137 -5.32 -32.65 -2.36
CA ALA A 137 -6.46 -31.86 -2.87
C ALA A 137 -7.50 -31.54 -1.78
N ALA A 138 -7.60 -32.38 -0.74
CA ALA A 138 -8.51 -32.14 0.39
C ALA A 138 -8.09 -30.94 1.27
N ASP A 139 -6.85 -30.49 1.20
CA ASP A 139 -6.35 -29.32 1.93
C ASP A 139 -6.73 -27.99 1.23
N ASN A 140 -7.45 -28.02 0.10
CA ASN A 140 -7.95 -26.82 -0.58
C ASN A 140 -9.47 -26.72 -0.40
N ASN A 141 -9.91 -26.36 0.80
CA ASN A 141 -11.32 -26.56 1.19
C ASN A 141 -11.95 -25.43 2.03
N VAL A 142 -11.16 -24.48 2.53
CA VAL A 142 -11.70 -23.32 3.28
C VAL A 142 -10.98 -22.05 2.83
N PRO A 143 -11.68 -20.91 2.77
CA PRO A 143 -11.06 -19.62 2.48
C PRO A 143 -10.19 -19.16 3.66
N THR A 144 -9.68 -17.94 3.60
CA THR A 144 -8.86 -17.33 4.66
C THR A 144 -9.75 -16.91 5.83
N THR A 145 -10.01 -17.82 6.77
CA THR A 145 -10.93 -17.60 7.90
C THR A 145 -10.26 -17.04 9.16
N CYS A 146 -11.03 -16.83 10.23
CA CYS A 146 -10.56 -16.35 11.52
C CYS A 146 -9.38 -17.18 12.07
N ALA A 147 -9.47 -18.51 11.98
CA ALA A 147 -8.47 -19.44 12.52
C ALA A 147 -7.12 -19.42 11.77
N VAL A 148 -7.09 -18.81 10.58
CA VAL A 148 -5.88 -18.61 9.79
C VAL A 148 -5.00 -17.54 10.43
N CYS A 149 -5.61 -16.51 11.01
CA CYS A 149 -4.90 -15.41 11.66
C CYS A 149 -4.83 -15.55 13.19
N HIS A 150 -5.86 -16.15 13.80
CA HIS A 150 -5.97 -16.33 15.25
C HIS A 150 -5.79 -17.80 15.63
N ASP A 151 -5.00 -18.07 16.65
CA ASP A 151 -4.89 -19.39 17.25
C ASP A 151 -5.83 -19.53 18.46
N PRO A 152 -7.00 -20.18 18.31
CA PRO A 152 -7.97 -20.28 19.39
C PRO A 152 -7.47 -21.10 20.60
N HIS A 153 -6.32 -21.79 20.48
CA HIS A 153 -5.75 -22.62 21.53
C HIS A 153 -4.52 -22.01 22.23
N SER A 154 -4.09 -20.81 21.84
CA SER A 154 -2.98 -20.11 22.48
C SER A 154 -3.48 -18.86 23.21
N GLU A 155 -2.93 -18.64 24.40
CA GLU A 155 -3.08 -17.39 25.16
C GLU A 155 -1.79 -16.54 25.12
N ASP A 156 -0.75 -17.03 24.42
CA ASP A 156 0.60 -16.46 24.49
C ASP A 156 0.70 -15.12 23.73
N ASN A 157 -0.14 -14.92 22.72
CA ASN A 157 -0.12 -13.74 21.87
C ASN A 157 -1.33 -12.84 22.11
N PRO A 158 -1.15 -11.49 22.12
CA PRO A 158 -2.26 -10.55 22.18
C PRO A 158 -3.31 -10.85 21.10
N LYS A 159 -4.60 -10.84 21.50
CA LYS A 159 -5.74 -11.15 20.62
C LYS A 159 -5.63 -12.54 19.97
N GLN A 160 -4.85 -13.44 20.55
CA GLN A 160 -4.56 -14.79 20.02
C GLN A 160 -3.97 -14.77 18.60
N LEU A 161 -3.33 -13.67 18.17
CA LEU A 161 -2.78 -13.58 16.83
C LEU A 161 -1.62 -14.56 16.63
N ARG A 162 -1.57 -15.19 15.46
CA ARG A 162 -0.43 -15.99 15.05
C ARG A 162 0.73 -15.08 14.69
N THR A 163 1.86 -15.23 15.38
CA THR A 163 3.07 -14.43 15.12
C THR A 163 3.95 -15.13 14.10
N LEU A 164 4.12 -14.52 12.93
CA LEU A 164 4.96 -15.04 11.86
C LEU A 164 5.86 -13.95 11.29
N SER A 165 7.15 -14.26 11.23
CA SER A 165 8.11 -13.40 10.55
C SER A 165 8.20 -13.70 9.07
N VAL A 166 8.59 -12.68 8.30
CA VAL A 166 9.02 -12.86 6.90
C VAL A 166 10.54 -12.68 6.85
N ASP A 167 11.29 -13.77 6.68
CA ASP A 167 12.76 -13.70 6.73
C ASP A 167 13.38 -12.96 5.53
N SER A 168 12.78 -13.11 4.34
CA SER A 168 13.21 -12.42 3.14
C SER A 168 12.16 -12.37 2.04
N LEU A 169 12.27 -11.36 1.18
CA LEU A 169 11.57 -11.27 -0.10
C LEU A 169 12.25 -12.16 -1.16
N MET A 170 11.60 -12.31 -2.31
CA MET A 170 12.07 -13.20 -3.38
C MET A 170 13.36 -12.73 -4.07
N ASN A 171 13.69 -11.45 -3.98
CA ASN A 171 15.01 -10.93 -4.39
C ASN A 171 16.12 -11.16 -3.34
N GLY A 172 15.80 -11.77 -2.19
CA GLY A 172 16.74 -11.99 -1.09
C GLY A 172 16.84 -10.81 -0.12
N TYR A 173 16.10 -9.72 -0.32
CA TYR A 173 16.04 -8.61 0.63
C TYR A 173 15.59 -9.12 2.01
N LYS A 174 16.39 -8.84 3.03
CA LYS A 174 16.11 -9.23 4.41
C LYS A 174 15.19 -8.20 5.04
N VAL A 175 14.04 -8.66 5.55
CA VAL A 175 13.09 -7.78 6.23
C VAL A 175 13.70 -7.37 7.58
N PRO A 176 13.84 -6.07 7.87
CA PRO A 176 14.31 -5.62 9.18
C PRO A 176 13.36 -6.08 10.30
N ALA A 177 13.93 -6.51 11.42
CA ALA A 177 13.17 -7.12 12.51
C ALA A 177 12.18 -6.16 13.20
N ASP A 178 12.43 -4.86 13.09
CA ASP A 178 11.64 -3.77 13.66
C ASP A 178 10.51 -3.28 12.73
N ILE A 179 10.42 -3.80 11.51
CA ILE A 179 9.42 -3.36 10.54
C ILE A 179 8.25 -4.34 10.48
N GLY A 180 7.04 -3.77 10.52
CA GLY A 180 5.80 -4.48 10.17
C GLY A 180 5.08 -5.18 11.33
N GLY A 181 5.73 -5.41 12.48
CA GLY A 181 5.09 -5.89 13.70
C GLY A 181 4.08 -7.02 13.48
N THR A 182 2.85 -6.86 13.97
CA THR A 182 1.76 -7.84 13.74
C THR A 182 1.37 -7.98 12.26
N GLY A 183 1.60 -6.95 11.44
CA GLY A 183 1.42 -6.98 9.98
C GLY A 183 2.37 -7.91 9.22
N GLN A 184 3.44 -8.43 9.83
CA GLN A 184 4.27 -9.48 9.18
C GLN A 184 3.47 -10.76 8.88
N LEU A 185 2.39 -11.02 9.62
CA LEU A 185 1.43 -12.07 9.28
C LEU A 185 0.81 -11.85 7.88
N CYS A 186 0.42 -10.61 7.57
CA CYS A 186 -0.13 -10.23 6.25
C CYS A 186 0.91 -10.43 5.13
N MET A 187 2.16 -10.05 5.39
CA MET A 187 3.26 -10.12 4.42
C MET A 187 3.61 -11.55 3.97
N ASN A 188 3.22 -12.57 4.74
CA ASN A 188 3.42 -13.97 4.33
C ASN A 188 2.61 -14.34 3.08
N CYS A 189 1.45 -13.70 2.89
CA CYS A 189 0.55 -13.88 1.74
C CYS A 189 0.70 -12.75 0.72
N HIS A 190 0.74 -11.50 1.17
CA HIS A 190 0.77 -10.30 0.34
C HIS A 190 2.19 -9.87 -0.03
N ARG A 191 2.90 -10.74 -0.75
CA ARG A 191 4.23 -10.47 -1.29
C ARG A 191 4.40 -11.10 -2.67
N SER A 192 5.30 -10.54 -3.47
CA SER A 192 5.69 -11.08 -4.75
C SER A 192 6.25 -12.50 -4.60
N ARG A 193 5.93 -13.35 -5.59
CA ARG A 193 6.43 -14.74 -5.66
C ARG A 193 7.57 -14.91 -6.66
N TYR A 194 8.10 -13.80 -7.15
CA TYR A 194 9.18 -13.79 -8.12
C TYR A 194 10.23 -12.74 -7.76
N ASN A 195 11.47 -13.03 -8.12
CA ASN A 195 12.53 -12.03 -8.13
C ASN A 195 12.36 -11.17 -9.38
N ALA A 196 12.22 -9.86 -9.20
CA ALA A 196 11.99 -8.93 -10.30
C ALA A 196 13.06 -8.99 -11.38
N VAL A 197 14.34 -8.96 -11.01
CA VAL A 197 15.45 -8.92 -11.96
C VAL A 197 15.46 -10.18 -12.82
N THR A 198 15.29 -11.36 -12.21
CA THR A 198 15.34 -12.62 -12.97
C THR A 198 14.08 -12.86 -13.79
N LYS A 199 12.90 -12.51 -13.26
CA LYS A 199 11.62 -12.71 -13.93
C LYS A 199 11.39 -11.69 -15.05
N ALA A 200 11.80 -10.43 -14.89
CA ALA A 200 11.70 -9.40 -15.91
C ALA A 200 12.74 -9.51 -17.03
N ALA A 201 13.74 -10.40 -16.90
CA ALA A 201 14.75 -10.60 -17.93
C ALA A 201 14.20 -11.21 -19.24
N LYS A 202 13.07 -11.92 -19.17
CA LYS A 202 12.43 -12.55 -20.32
C LYS A 202 10.93 -12.74 -20.08
N LEU A 203 10.12 -12.40 -21.07
CA LEU A 203 8.68 -12.67 -21.04
C LEU A 203 8.42 -14.19 -20.92
N ALA A 204 7.49 -14.55 -20.06
CA ALA A 204 7.08 -15.92 -19.79
C ALA A 204 5.58 -15.96 -19.48
N ASP A 205 4.98 -17.15 -19.50
CA ASP A 205 3.60 -17.30 -19.04
C ASP A 205 3.48 -16.82 -17.58
N HIS A 206 2.40 -16.07 -17.31
CA HIS A 206 2.16 -15.38 -16.04
C HIS A 206 3.29 -14.38 -15.69
N PHE A 207 3.57 -13.46 -16.60
CA PHE A 207 4.54 -12.37 -16.38
C PHE A 207 4.00 -11.32 -15.38
N GLY A 208 4.88 -10.80 -14.52
CA GLY A 208 4.56 -9.85 -13.47
C GLY A 208 4.83 -10.39 -12.06
N PRO A 209 4.53 -9.60 -11.01
CA PRO A 209 4.95 -9.88 -9.63
C PRO A 209 4.17 -10.99 -8.92
N HIS A 210 3.16 -11.61 -9.55
CA HIS A 210 2.17 -12.49 -8.92
C HIS A 210 1.18 -11.74 -8.00
N GLY A 211 0.43 -10.78 -8.58
CA GLY A 211 -0.85 -10.22 -8.10
C GLY A 211 -0.86 -9.42 -6.80
N SER A 212 0.08 -9.61 -5.88
CA SER A 212 0.05 -9.00 -4.55
C SER A 212 1.46 -8.64 -4.04
N PRO A 213 2.10 -7.57 -4.56
CA PRO A 213 3.44 -7.15 -4.14
C PRO A 213 3.43 -6.19 -2.94
N GLN A 214 2.40 -6.19 -2.08
CA GLN A 214 2.24 -5.15 -1.05
C GLN A 214 3.40 -5.09 -0.05
N ALA A 215 3.90 -6.24 0.42
CA ALA A 215 5.06 -6.27 1.30
C ALA A 215 6.32 -5.74 0.60
N ASP A 216 6.53 -6.11 -0.66
CA ASP A 216 7.64 -5.65 -1.48
C ASP A 216 7.60 -4.13 -1.67
N MET A 217 6.43 -3.57 -2.00
CA MET A 217 6.20 -2.13 -2.11
C MET A 217 6.43 -1.42 -0.78
N PHE A 218 5.78 -1.89 0.30
CA PHE A 218 5.89 -1.30 1.63
C PHE A 218 7.35 -1.25 2.13
N LEU A 219 8.12 -2.30 1.85
CA LEU A 219 9.53 -2.40 2.20
C LEU A 219 10.47 -1.68 1.21
N GLY A 220 9.95 -1.20 0.08
CA GLY A 220 10.74 -0.54 -0.95
C GLY A 220 11.78 -1.45 -1.59
N ALA A 221 11.36 -2.66 -1.99
CA ALA A 221 12.25 -3.66 -2.53
C ALA A 221 11.58 -4.51 -3.62
N ASN A 222 12.39 -5.26 -4.36
CA ASN A 222 11.96 -6.26 -5.36
C ASN A 222 11.12 -5.67 -6.53
N ALA A 223 11.36 -4.41 -6.91
CA ALA A 223 11.03 -3.87 -8.21
C ALA A 223 12.28 -3.79 -9.12
N ILE A 224 12.12 -3.27 -10.34
CA ILE A 224 13.26 -2.92 -11.19
C ILE A 224 13.73 -1.51 -10.82
N GLU A 225 14.88 -1.41 -10.16
CA GLU A 225 15.39 -0.17 -9.58
C GLU A 225 16.36 0.61 -10.49
N TYR A 226 16.67 0.09 -11.69
CA TYR A 226 17.54 0.75 -12.67
C TYR A 226 18.95 1.16 -12.16
N GLY A 227 19.44 0.47 -11.12
CA GLY A 227 20.72 0.76 -10.46
C GLY A 227 20.69 1.93 -9.48
N GLN A 228 19.51 2.50 -9.20
CA GLN A 228 19.31 3.49 -8.15
C GLN A 228 19.55 2.87 -6.77
N GLN A 229 20.01 3.68 -5.81
CA GLN A 229 20.20 3.25 -4.41
C GLN A 229 18.92 3.51 -3.60
N ILE A 230 17.84 2.83 -3.96
CA ILE A 230 16.49 3.03 -3.38
C ILE A 230 15.93 1.78 -2.67
N THR A 231 16.66 0.67 -2.65
CA THR A 231 16.27 -0.51 -1.88
C THR A 231 16.10 -0.15 -0.40
N GLY A 232 14.97 -0.52 0.20
CA GLY A 232 14.66 -0.21 1.60
C GLY A 232 14.13 1.20 1.83
N LEU A 233 13.97 2.01 0.78
CA LEU A 233 13.32 3.32 0.86
C LEU A 233 11.86 3.11 1.30
N GLY A 234 11.36 3.88 2.26
CA GLY A 234 9.99 3.72 2.75
C GLY A 234 9.38 5.04 3.19
N THR A 235 8.09 5.24 2.91
CA THR A 235 7.31 6.39 3.41
C THR A 235 6.59 6.07 4.72
N HIS A 236 6.34 4.80 5.00
CA HIS A 236 5.57 4.33 6.16
C HIS A 236 6.32 3.29 7.02
N HIS A 237 7.64 3.19 6.86
CA HIS A 237 8.50 2.27 7.62
C HIS A 237 8.46 2.48 9.15
N GLY A 238 8.04 3.67 9.61
CA GLY A 238 7.90 4.00 11.02
C GLY A 238 6.61 3.51 11.69
N LEU A 239 5.74 2.79 10.98
CA LEU A 239 4.52 2.21 11.54
C LEU A 239 4.84 0.87 12.21
N PRO A 240 4.79 0.74 13.56
CA PRO A 240 5.26 -0.45 14.26
C PRO A 240 4.52 -1.72 13.84
N ASP A 241 3.22 -1.64 13.60
CA ASP A 241 2.36 -2.77 13.19
C ASP A 241 2.10 -2.82 11.68
N GLY A 242 2.78 -1.97 10.89
CA GLY A 242 2.69 -1.94 9.43
C GLY A 242 1.26 -1.92 8.93
N CYS A 243 0.89 -2.94 8.16
CA CYS A 243 -0.42 -3.11 7.51
C CYS A 243 -1.61 -2.95 8.47
N VAL A 244 -1.48 -3.49 9.69
CA VAL A 244 -2.56 -3.52 10.70
C VAL A 244 -2.95 -2.10 11.13
N THR A 245 -2.00 -1.16 11.13
CA THR A 245 -2.21 0.24 11.53
C THR A 245 -3.31 0.91 10.72
N CYS A 246 -3.37 0.65 9.40
CA CYS A 246 -4.33 1.28 8.50
C CYS A 246 -5.52 0.35 8.22
N HIS A 247 -5.25 -0.90 7.84
CA HIS A 247 -6.27 -1.81 7.35
C HIS A 247 -7.17 -2.38 8.46
N LEU A 248 -6.69 -2.40 9.71
CA LEU A 248 -7.45 -2.87 10.88
C LEU A 248 -7.70 -1.73 11.89
N ALA A 249 -7.57 -0.46 11.45
CA ALA A 249 -7.88 0.69 12.27
C ALA A 249 -9.34 0.62 12.78
N GLU A 250 -9.58 1.16 13.97
CA GLU A 250 -10.91 1.06 14.57
C GLU A 250 -11.97 1.83 13.75
N ARG A 251 -13.09 1.16 13.51
CA ARG A 251 -14.28 1.74 12.88
C ARG A 251 -15.42 1.78 13.91
N SER A 252 -16.10 2.92 13.99
CA SER A 252 -17.33 3.04 14.77
C SER A 252 -18.47 2.32 14.05
N THR A 253 -19.22 1.49 14.76
CA THR A 253 -20.40 0.86 14.20
C THR A 253 -21.61 1.79 14.28
N PRO A 254 -22.22 2.19 13.15
CA PRO A 254 -23.44 3.00 13.17
C PRO A 254 -24.56 2.29 13.95
N GLY A 255 -25.19 3.00 14.89
CA GLY A 255 -26.36 2.50 15.64
C GLY A 255 -26.06 1.65 16.88
N PHE A 256 -24.81 1.26 17.12
CA PHE A 256 -24.45 0.40 18.27
C PHE A 256 -23.44 1.02 19.24
N GLY A 257 -22.80 2.14 18.89
CA GLY A 257 -21.97 2.93 19.80
C GLY A 257 -20.66 2.26 20.25
N ASN A 258 -20.27 1.15 19.61
CA ASN A 258 -18.98 0.49 19.81
C ASN A 258 -17.98 0.83 18.68
N THR A 259 -16.69 0.82 19.00
CA THR A 259 -15.59 0.83 18.03
C THR A 259 -14.91 -0.53 18.04
N ASN A 260 -14.63 -1.07 16.86
CA ASN A 260 -13.95 -2.36 16.71
C ASN A 260 -12.90 -2.25 15.60
N ALA A 261 -11.84 -3.07 15.67
CA ALA A 261 -10.88 -3.19 14.58
C ALA A 261 -11.58 -3.59 13.27
N ASN A 262 -11.32 -2.84 12.20
CA ASN A 262 -11.94 -3.08 10.89
C ASN A 262 -11.49 -4.44 10.32
N HIS A 263 -12.37 -5.44 10.29
CA HIS A 263 -12.07 -6.76 9.68
C HIS A 263 -12.59 -6.89 8.24
N GLU A 264 -12.95 -5.78 7.60
CA GLU A 264 -13.15 -5.71 6.16
C GLU A 264 -11.80 -5.67 5.44
N MET A 265 -10.75 -5.19 6.13
CA MET A 265 -9.40 -4.95 5.63
C MET A 265 -9.31 -4.01 4.41
N SER A 266 -10.45 -3.46 3.99
CA SER A 266 -10.55 -2.48 2.92
C SER A 266 -10.17 -1.08 3.41
N MET A 267 -9.55 -0.31 2.52
CA MET A 267 -9.26 1.11 2.73
C MET A 267 -10.39 2.00 2.22
N SER A 268 -11.54 1.40 1.94
CA SER A 268 -12.74 2.06 1.46
C SER A 268 -13.97 1.27 1.91
N PHE A 269 -15.10 1.95 2.10
CA PHE A 269 -16.35 1.33 2.53
C PHE A 269 -17.55 2.06 1.94
N THR A 270 -18.67 1.37 1.80
CA THR A 270 -19.95 1.99 1.45
C THR A 270 -20.84 2.03 2.68
N GLU A 271 -21.25 3.22 3.10
CA GLU A 271 -22.21 3.35 4.22
C GLU A 271 -23.59 2.81 3.84
N PRO A 272 -24.37 2.27 4.80
CA PRO A 272 -25.71 1.79 4.52
C PRO A 272 -26.59 2.87 3.87
N GLY A 273 -27.10 2.59 2.66
CA GLY A 273 -27.92 3.52 1.89
C GLY A 273 -27.14 4.55 1.07
N ALA A 274 -25.80 4.55 1.13
CA ALA A 274 -24.95 5.33 0.24
C ALA A 274 -24.80 4.64 -1.13
N THR A 275 -24.70 5.44 -2.19
CA THR A 275 -24.39 4.98 -3.55
C THR A 275 -22.94 5.23 -3.94
N THR A 276 -22.16 5.80 -3.03
CA THR A 276 -20.75 6.17 -3.25
C THR A 276 -19.91 5.58 -2.15
N GLU A 277 -18.75 5.10 -2.55
CA GLU A 277 -17.73 4.56 -1.68
C GLU A 277 -16.99 5.72 -0.98
N THR A 278 -16.61 5.51 0.28
CA THR A 278 -15.93 6.48 1.14
C THR A 278 -14.55 5.94 1.52
N ASP A 279 -13.53 6.80 1.44
CA ASP A 279 -12.17 6.45 1.85
C ASP A 279 -12.05 6.24 3.36
N PHE A 280 -11.38 5.17 3.77
CA PHE A 280 -11.14 4.86 5.17
C PHE A 280 -9.83 5.50 5.67
N VAL A 281 -9.87 6.80 5.93
CA VAL A 281 -8.68 7.59 6.32
C VAL A 281 -8.55 7.84 7.83
N VAL A 282 -9.25 7.07 8.66
CA VAL A 282 -9.27 7.29 10.13
C VAL A 282 -7.85 7.25 10.72
N ALA A 283 -7.05 6.26 10.34
CA ALA A 283 -5.67 6.12 10.78
C ALA A 283 -4.75 7.24 10.25
N CYS A 284 -5.06 7.82 9.08
CA CYS A 284 -4.22 8.85 8.47
C CYS A 284 -4.20 10.14 9.30
N ARG A 285 -5.31 10.45 9.98
CA ARG A 285 -5.51 11.73 10.69
C ARG A 285 -4.55 11.97 11.85
N GLU A 286 -3.98 10.91 12.42
CA GLU A 286 -2.99 11.01 13.49
C GLU A 286 -1.71 11.70 13.02
N CYS A 287 -1.28 11.43 11.78
CA CYS A 287 -0.02 11.93 11.23
C CYS A 287 -0.22 13.02 10.17
N HIS A 288 -1.28 12.93 9.35
CA HIS A 288 -1.54 13.85 8.24
C HIS A 288 -2.51 14.99 8.60
N GLY A 289 -3.07 14.97 9.81
CA GLY A 289 -3.91 16.03 10.34
C GLY A 289 -5.40 15.69 10.35
N LYS A 290 -6.12 16.32 11.29
CA LYS A 290 -7.54 16.01 11.59
C LYS A 290 -8.52 16.30 10.45
N ASN A 291 -8.10 17.11 9.47
CA ASN A 291 -8.95 17.54 8.36
C ASN A 291 -8.88 16.59 7.15
N VAL A 292 -8.09 15.52 7.21
CA VAL A 292 -8.04 14.49 6.15
C VAL A 292 -9.34 13.70 6.17
N ASN A 293 -10.09 13.75 5.06
CA ASN A 293 -11.36 13.06 4.85
C ASN A 293 -11.33 12.13 3.63
N SER A 294 -10.37 12.31 2.73
CA SER A 294 -10.09 11.44 1.58
C SER A 294 -8.58 11.31 1.37
N PHE A 295 -8.15 10.29 0.63
CA PHE A 295 -6.78 10.21 0.14
C PHE A 295 -6.38 11.41 -0.71
N GLU A 296 -7.34 12.08 -1.36
CA GLU A 296 -7.11 13.29 -2.15
C GLU A 296 -6.64 14.50 -1.31
N ASP A 297 -6.97 14.52 -0.01
CA ASP A 297 -6.54 15.59 0.90
C ASP A 297 -5.04 15.50 1.22
N ILE A 298 -4.39 14.37 0.95
CA ILE A 298 -2.97 14.14 1.20
C ILE A 298 -2.17 14.55 -0.05
N ARG A 299 -1.78 15.82 -0.08
CA ARG A 299 -1.03 16.44 -1.19
C ARG A 299 0.38 15.88 -1.33
N ALA A 300 0.80 15.69 -2.57
CA ALA A 300 2.19 15.37 -2.88
C ALA A 300 3.12 16.53 -2.53
N LEU A 301 4.39 16.22 -2.32
CA LEU A 301 5.41 17.23 -2.03
C LEU A 301 5.81 18.03 -3.28
N TYR A 302 5.74 17.38 -4.44
CA TYR A 302 6.14 17.92 -5.73
C TYR A 302 5.24 17.33 -6.82
N ASP A 303 5.23 18.00 -7.97
CA ASP A 303 4.68 17.49 -9.23
C ASP A 303 5.56 16.31 -9.68
N TYR A 304 5.08 15.10 -9.41
CA TYR A 304 5.79 13.86 -9.68
C TYR A 304 5.68 13.47 -11.15
N ASP A 305 4.51 13.64 -11.75
CA ASP A 305 4.22 13.24 -13.11
C ASP A 305 4.54 14.31 -14.17
N GLY A 306 4.94 15.51 -13.75
CA GLY A 306 5.42 16.59 -14.59
C GLY A 306 4.35 17.29 -15.42
N ASP A 307 3.08 17.24 -15.00
CA ASP A 307 1.97 17.87 -15.73
C ASP A 307 1.83 19.39 -15.47
N GLY A 308 2.60 19.92 -14.51
CA GLY A 308 2.61 21.33 -14.11
C GLY A 308 1.71 21.66 -12.91
N THR A 309 1.04 20.66 -12.35
CA THR A 309 0.15 20.76 -11.19
C THR A 309 0.70 19.85 -10.09
N ILE A 310 0.69 20.33 -8.85
CA ILE A 310 0.89 19.43 -7.71
C ILE A 310 -0.48 18.87 -7.37
N GLU A 311 -0.64 17.56 -7.21
CA GLU A 311 -1.92 16.92 -6.86
C GLU A 311 -1.85 16.15 -5.54
N SER A 312 -2.78 15.21 -5.30
CA SER A 312 -2.62 14.24 -4.22
C SER A 312 -1.51 13.24 -4.54
N ALA A 313 -0.90 12.64 -3.52
CA ALA A 313 0.13 11.63 -3.73
C ALA A 313 -0.35 10.46 -4.60
N THR A 314 -1.63 10.09 -4.51
CA THR A 314 -2.24 9.03 -5.33
C THR A 314 -2.46 9.46 -6.77
N ALA A 315 -2.91 10.69 -7.02
CA ALA A 315 -3.11 11.24 -8.35
C ALA A 315 -1.77 11.33 -9.12
N GLU A 316 -0.74 11.82 -8.46
CA GLU A 316 0.62 11.93 -9.02
C GLU A 316 1.22 10.57 -9.40
N VAL A 317 1.01 9.55 -8.57
CA VAL A 317 1.45 8.17 -8.89
C VAL A 317 0.62 7.60 -10.05
N GLN A 318 -0.68 7.90 -10.11
CA GLN A 318 -1.54 7.51 -11.21
C GLN A 318 -1.12 8.18 -12.53
N GLY A 319 -0.79 9.48 -12.51
CA GLY A 319 -0.27 10.18 -13.68
C GLY A 319 1.04 9.59 -14.18
N LEU A 320 1.95 9.20 -13.28
CA LEU A 320 3.16 8.45 -13.66
C LEU A 320 2.85 7.09 -14.29
N LEU A 321 1.88 6.33 -13.77
CA LEU A 321 1.42 5.08 -14.37
C LEU A 321 0.86 5.30 -15.77
N ASP A 322 0.05 6.34 -15.96
CA ASP A 322 -0.55 6.69 -17.24
C ASP A 322 0.52 7.08 -18.26
N ARG A 323 1.55 7.83 -17.84
CA ARG A 323 2.72 8.14 -18.69
C ARG A 323 3.48 6.87 -19.10
N VAL A 324 3.70 5.93 -18.18
CA VAL A 324 4.38 4.66 -18.50
C VAL A 324 3.55 3.85 -19.49
N LYS A 325 2.24 3.72 -19.25
CA LYS A 325 1.31 3.04 -20.14
C LYS A 325 1.32 3.69 -21.53
N ALA A 326 1.18 5.02 -21.61
CA ALA A 326 1.20 5.75 -22.87
C ALA A 326 2.50 5.53 -23.65
N ALA A 327 3.65 5.52 -22.98
CA ALA A 327 4.94 5.24 -23.62
C ALA A 327 5.00 3.80 -24.18
N LEU A 328 4.51 2.81 -23.42
CA LEU A 328 4.43 1.42 -23.88
C LEU A 328 3.43 1.24 -25.03
N THR A 329 2.29 1.94 -24.99
CA THR A 329 1.31 1.98 -26.07
C THR A 329 1.92 2.56 -27.35
N ALA A 330 2.62 3.69 -27.26
CA ALA A 330 3.30 4.31 -28.40
C ALA A 330 4.37 3.40 -29.02
N ALA A 331 5.02 2.57 -28.19
CA ALA A 331 5.99 1.57 -28.61
C ALA A 331 5.37 0.27 -29.17
N GLY A 332 4.03 0.12 -29.13
CA GLY A 332 3.35 -1.11 -29.55
C GLY A 332 3.49 -2.27 -28.56
N ALA A 333 3.98 -2.02 -27.35
CA ALA A 333 4.22 -3.02 -26.30
C ALA A 333 2.96 -3.33 -25.45
N VAL A 334 1.79 -3.28 -26.08
CA VAL A 334 0.48 -3.52 -25.45
C VAL A 334 -0.31 -4.64 -26.13
N ASP A 335 -1.22 -5.25 -25.38
CA ASP A 335 -2.17 -6.24 -25.89
C ASP A 335 -3.33 -5.57 -26.66
N VAL A 336 -4.31 -6.37 -27.07
CA VAL A 336 -5.48 -5.89 -27.83
C VAL A 336 -6.40 -4.96 -27.04
N SER A 337 -6.34 -5.00 -25.71
CA SER A 337 -7.09 -4.11 -24.82
C SER A 337 -6.36 -2.80 -24.52
N GLY A 338 -5.11 -2.67 -24.98
CA GLY A 338 -4.26 -1.52 -24.71
C GLY A 338 -3.53 -1.61 -23.36
N GLU A 339 -3.56 -2.76 -22.68
CA GLU A 339 -2.77 -3.01 -21.47
C GLU A 339 -1.37 -3.51 -21.83
N PRO A 340 -0.34 -3.22 -21.01
CA PRO A 340 1.01 -3.70 -21.29
C PRO A 340 1.11 -5.24 -21.39
N VAL A 341 1.91 -5.74 -22.32
CA VAL A 341 1.98 -7.18 -22.64
C VAL A 341 2.42 -8.04 -21.46
N THR A 342 1.60 -9.03 -21.10
CA THR A 342 1.94 -10.06 -20.08
C THR A 342 1.88 -11.49 -20.61
N ALA A 343 1.24 -11.72 -21.75
CA ALA A 343 1.06 -13.04 -22.34
C ALA A 343 2.22 -13.41 -23.28
N LEU A 344 2.73 -14.65 -23.18
CA LEU A 344 3.82 -15.13 -24.03
C LEU A 344 3.45 -15.13 -25.53
N ALA A 345 2.16 -15.28 -25.86
CA ALA A 345 1.64 -15.19 -27.22
C ALA A 345 1.94 -13.84 -27.89
N ASP A 346 2.04 -12.76 -27.10
CA ASP A 346 2.34 -11.40 -27.56
C ASP A 346 3.85 -11.06 -27.52
N SER A 347 4.72 -12.04 -27.23
CA SER A 347 6.16 -11.81 -27.04
C SER A 347 6.87 -11.12 -28.19
N ASN A 348 6.41 -11.29 -29.44
CA ASN A 348 6.98 -10.62 -30.60
C ASN A 348 6.90 -9.09 -30.51
N LYS A 349 5.92 -8.53 -29.77
CA LYS A 349 5.76 -7.08 -29.56
C LYS A 349 6.86 -6.46 -28.69
N VAL A 350 7.51 -7.28 -27.86
CA VAL A 350 8.54 -6.84 -26.89
C VAL A 350 9.89 -7.52 -27.13
N LYS A 351 10.00 -8.34 -28.18
CA LYS A 351 11.20 -9.12 -28.48
C LYS A 351 12.36 -8.20 -28.85
N GLY A 352 13.48 -8.35 -28.15
CA GLY A 352 14.67 -7.52 -28.37
C GLY A 352 14.65 -6.18 -27.62
N HIS A 353 13.60 -5.90 -26.85
CA HIS A 353 13.39 -4.66 -26.11
C HIS A 353 13.33 -4.92 -24.59
N PRO A 354 14.48 -5.18 -23.93
CA PRO A 354 14.51 -5.48 -22.50
C PRO A 354 14.03 -4.31 -21.63
N GLU A 355 14.10 -3.06 -22.12
CA GLU A 355 13.53 -1.87 -21.50
C GLU A 355 12.00 -1.95 -21.35
N TYR A 356 11.30 -2.54 -22.33
CA TYR A 356 9.84 -2.72 -22.24
C TYR A 356 9.50 -3.71 -21.14
N LEU A 357 10.19 -4.84 -21.04
CA LEU A 357 9.94 -5.83 -20.00
C LEU A 357 10.18 -5.27 -18.59
N ARG A 358 11.21 -4.45 -18.42
CA ARG A 358 11.49 -3.75 -17.15
C ARG A 358 10.37 -2.77 -16.78
N ALA A 359 9.95 -1.92 -17.73
CA ALA A 359 8.88 -0.97 -17.49
C ALA A 359 7.52 -1.65 -17.26
N ILE A 360 7.19 -2.69 -18.03
CA ILE A 360 5.99 -3.53 -17.83
C ILE A 360 5.99 -4.14 -16.43
N TRP A 361 7.15 -4.66 -15.98
CA TRP A 361 7.26 -5.19 -14.62
C TRP A 361 6.89 -4.15 -13.57
N ASN A 362 7.50 -2.96 -13.63
CA ASN A 362 7.25 -1.90 -12.66
C ASN A 362 5.81 -1.37 -12.73
N TYR A 363 5.24 -1.25 -13.92
CA TYR A 363 3.82 -0.90 -14.10
C TYR A 363 2.92 -1.91 -13.36
N TYR A 364 3.15 -3.22 -13.55
CA TYR A 364 2.39 -4.24 -12.84
C TYR A 364 2.76 -4.39 -11.36
N PHE A 365 3.96 -3.98 -10.95
CA PHE A 365 4.35 -3.92 -9.55
C PHE A 365 3.54 -2.86 -8.81
N VAL A 366 3.44 -1.65 -9.35
CA VAL A 366 2.68 -0.56 -8.73
C VAL A 366 1.16 -0.77 -8.88
N THR A 367 0.66 -1.22 -10.02
CA THR A 367 -0.79 -1.42 -10.22
C THR A 367 -1.35 -2.62 -9.45
N ASN A 368 -0.56 -3.67 -9.24
CA ASN A 368 -0.99 -4.83 -8.43
C ASN A 368 -0.80 -4.61 -6.93
N ASP A 369 -0.03 -3.60 -6.53
CA ASP A 369 0.03 -3.16 -5.14
C ASP A 369 -1.32 -2.60 -4.67
N LYS A 370 -2.12 -2.02 -5.59
CA LYS A 370 -3.48 -1.51 -5.38
C LYS A 370 -3.61 -0.35 -4.39
N SER A 371 -2.50 0.21 -3.90
CA SER A 371 -2.52 1.36 -2.99
C SER A 371 -2.38 2.71 -3.70
N ASN A 372 -2.22 2.73 -5.02
CA ASN A 372 -1.84 3.92 -5.79
C ASN A 372 -0.63 4.64 -5.18
N GLY A 373 0.35 3.86 -4.71
CA GLY A 373 1.57 4.37 -4.10
C GLY A 373 1.45 4.79 -2.64
N ILE A 374 0.32 4.62 -1.96
CA ILE A 374 0.21 4.90 -0.52
C ILE A 374 1.15 4.02 0.29
N HIS A 375 1.28 2.72 -0.03
CA HIS A 375 2.18 1.84 0.71
C HIS A 375 3.63 2.37 0.72
N ASN A 376 4.07 2.98 -0.39
CA ASN A 376 5.38 3.60 -0.49
C ASN A 376 5.49 4.59 -1.66
N THR A 377 5.13 5.85 -1.43
CA THR A 377 5.02 6.85 -2.51
C THR A 377 6.39 7.15 -3.10
N ALA A 378 7.41 7.30 -2.26
CA ALA A 378 8.76 7.59 -2.71
C ALA A 378 9.34 6.48 -3.59
N TYR A 379 9.14 5.21 -3.21
CA TYR A 379 9.60 4.08 -4.01
C TYR A 379 8.81 3.94 -5.32
N ALA A 380 7.48 4.05 -5.28
CA ALA A 380 6.64 3.99 -6.48
C ALA A 380 7.03 5.08 -7.50
N VAL A 381 7.21 6.33 -7.04
CA VAL A 381 7.66 7.44 -7.89
C VAL A 381 9.03 7.15 -8.50
N ALA A 382 10.00 6.69 -7.69
CA ALA A 382 11.37 6.43 -8.14
C ALA A 382 11.42 5.35 -9.24
N ILE A 383 10.71 4.22 -9.06
CA ILE A 383 10.70 3.13 -10.03
C ILE A 383 9.91 3.47 -11.30
N LEU A 384 8.85 4.28 -11.22
CA LEU A 384 8.09 4.72 -12.40
C LEU A 384 8.87 5.75 -13.21
N ARG A 385 9.49 6.74 -12.56
CA ARG A 385 10.40 7.69 -13.25
C ARG A 385 11.62 6.98 -13.84
N GLY A 386 12.14 5.96 -13.16
CA GLY A 386 13.16 5.05 -13.70
C GLY A 386 12.68 4.36 -14.97
N SER A 387 11.46 3.84 -14.97
CA SER A 387 10.82 3.22 -16.14
C SER A 387 10.70 4.19 -17.32
N LEU A 388 10.19 5.40 -17.07
CA LEU A 388 10.05 6.42 -18.11
C LEU A 388 11.41 6.87 -18.68
N THR A 389 12.44 6.94 -17.84
CA THR A 389 13.81 7.24 -18.27
C THR A 389 14.38 6.15 -19.16
N ASP A 390 14.18 4.88 -18.78
CA ASP A 390 14.63 3.71 -19.55
C ASP A 390 13.88 3.58 -20.89
N LEU A 391 12.63 4.05 -20.94
CA LEU A 391 11.82 4.19 -22.16
C LEU A 391 12.16 5.44 -22.99
N HIS A 392 13.14 6.25 -22.59
CA HIS A 392 13.56 7.48 -23.26
C HIS A 392 12.46 8.55 -23.40
N VAL A 393 11.51 8.62 -22.47
CA VAL A 393 10.47 9.65 -22.46
C VAL A 393 11.09 11.01 -22.11
N LEU A 394 10.82 12.03 -22.92
CA LEU A 394 11.29 13.41 -22.68
C LEU A 394 10.49 14.07 -21.54
N GLY A 395 11.13 15.00 -20.80
CA GLY A 395 10.45 15.74 -19.73
C GLY A 395 10.23 14.91 -18.46
N VAL A 396 11.07 13.91 -18.20
CA VAL A 396 11.12 13.16 -16.93
C VAL A 396 12.36 13.65 -16.18
N PRO A 397 12.23 14.19 -14.96
CA PRO A 397 13.39 14.45 -14.11
C PRO A 397 14.14 13.13 -13.88
N ARG A 398 15.40 13.05 -14.35
CA ARG A 398 16.20 11.82 -14.29
C ARG A 398 16.94 11.74 -12.96
N ASP A 399 16.51 10.83 -12.10
CA ASP A 399 17.30 10.44 -10.93
C ASP A 399 18.38 9.41 -11.36
N GLY A 400 19.62 9.87 -11.47
CA GLY A 400 20.80 8.99 -11.33
C GLY A 400 21.73 8.76 -12.53
N LYS A 401 21.49 9.33 -13.72
CA LYS A 401 22.49 9.26 -14.82
C LYS A 401 22.89 10.59 -15.49
N ASP A 402 22.17 11.67 -15.20
CA ASP A 402 22.51 13.03 -15.67
C ASP A 402 22.68 13.99 -14.49
N VAL A 403 23.21 13.52 -13.36
CA VAL A 403 23.62 14.43 -12.29
C VAL A 403 24.76 15.29 -12.85
N PRO A 404 24.56 16.61 -13.00
CA PRO A 404 25.60 17.50 -13.49
C PRO A 404 26.81 17.41 -12.58
N LYS A 405 28.02 17.43 -13.14
CA LYS A 405 29.24 17.46 -12.31
C LYS A 405 29.46 18.84 -11.69
N ASP A 406 29.00 19.88 -12.37
CA ASP A 406 29.21 21.27 -12.01
C ASP A 406 27.90 22.06 -12.07
N PHE A 407 27.87 23.17 -11.33
CA PHE A 407 26.87 24.20 -11.55
C PHE A 407 27.10 24.84 -12.92
N ALA A 408 26.04 25.02 -13.70
CA ALA A 408 26.11 25.70 -14.97
C ALA A 408 24.86 26.56 -15.19
N LEU A 409 25.03 27.65 -15.93
CA LEU A 409 23.95 28.46 -16.47
C LEU A 409 24.20 28.53 -17.96
N ASP A 410 23.22 28.14 -18.78
CA ASP A 410 23.35 28.14 -20.24
C ASP A 410 22.95 29.49 -20.83
N GLN A 411 23.38 29.73 -22.08
CA GLN A 411 22.87 30.87 -22.83
C GLN A 411 21.40 30.62 -23.18
N ASN A 412 20.54 31.61 -22.91
CA ASN A 412 19.12 31.53 -23.21
C ASN A 412 18.90 31.32 -24.71
N TYR A 413 17.89 30.54 -25.09
CA TYR A 413 17.56 30.27 -26.49
C TYR A 413 16.05 30.33 -26.72
N PRO A 414 15.59 31.06 -27.77
CA PRO A 414 16.38 31.89 -28.69
C PRO A 414 16.97 33.14 -28.01
N ASN A 415 17.99 33.76 -28.63
CA ASN A 415 18.54 35.06 -28.23
C ASN A 415 19.15 35.76 -29.47
N PRO A 416 18.56 36.86 -29.99
CA PRO A 416 17.41 37.58 -29.44
C PRO A 416 16.11 36.76 -29.45
N PHE A 417 15.14 37.11 -28.60
CA PHE A 417 13.86 36.40 -28.47
C PHE A 417 12.65 37.33 -28.58
N ASN A 418 11.50 36.75 -28.96
CA ASN A 418 10.19 37.41 -29.02
C ASN A 418 9.04 36.38 -28.89
N PRO A 419 8.12 36.49 -27.92
CA PRO A 419 8.24 37.19 -26.65
C PRO A 419 8.89 36.33 -25.55
N ALA A 420 9.20 35.05 -25.82
CA ALA A 420 9.67 34.09 -24.82
C ALA A 420 11.02 33.44 -25.17
N THR A 421 11.79 33.10 -24.14
CA THR A 421 13.07 32.38 -24.24
C THR A 421 13.19 31.34 -23.13
N GLU A 422 13.85 30.22 -23.41
CA GLU A 422 14.14 29.17 -22.44
C GLU A 422 15.54 29.41 -21.85
N ILE A 423 15.65 29.29 -20.52
CA ILE A 423 16.89 29.39 -19.75
C ILE A 423 17.12 28.05 -19.07
N LYS A 424 18.26 27.41 -19.37
CA LYS A 424 18.67 26.14 -18.77
C LYS A 424 19.80 26.35 -17.76
N PHE A 425 19.80 25.56 -16.71
CA PHE A 425 20.86 25.56 -15.70
C PHE A 425 21.00 24.20 -15.03
N SER A 426 22.13 23.94 -14.41
CA SER A 426 22.47 22.66 -13.80
C SER A 426 22.89 22.84 -12.34
N VAL A 427 22.51 21.90 -11.49
CA VAL A 427 22.77 21.87 -10.05
C VAL A 427 23.40 20.51 -9.73
N PRO A 428 24.68 20.43 -9.31
CA PRO A 428 25.36 19.15 -9.13
C PRO A 428 25.08 18.49 -7.77
N LYS A 429 24.56 19.25 -6.81
CA LYS A 429 24.25 18.83 -5.44
C LYS A 429 23.13 19.70 -4.88
N SER A 430 22.39 19.21 -3.88
CA SER A 430 21.30 19.97 -3.28
C SER A 430 21.76 21.35 -2.80
N ALA A 431 21.07 22.40 -3.25
CA ALA A 431 21.42 23.79 -2.98
C ALA A 431 20.20 24.71 -3.04
N ARG A 432 20.21 25.80 -2.27
CA ARG A 432 19.26 26.90 -2.42
C ARG A 432 19.63 27.68 -3.67
N VAL A 433 18.73 27.71 -4.66
CA VAL A 433 18.93 28.35 -5.96
C VAL A 433 18.00 29.56 -6.12
N ARG A 434 18.54 30.66 -6.64
CA ARG A 434 17.78 31.84 -7.07
C ARG A 434 18.18 32.24 -8.50
N LEU A 435 17.21 32.26 -9.40
CA LEU A 435 17.35 32.72 -10.77
C LEU A 435 16.55 34.01 -10.97
N SER A 436 17.24 35.12 -11.22
CA SER A 436 16.64 36.46 -11.28
C SER A 436 17.00 37.17 -12.58
N VAL A 437 16.08 37.98 -13.10
CA VAL A 437 16.24 38.82 -14.30
C VAL A 437 16.37 40.28 -13.88
N TYR A 438 17.30 41.00 -14.49
CA TYR A 438 17.61 42.40 -14.23
C TYR A 438 17.61 43.21 -15.53
N ASN A 439 17.26 44.49 -15.45
CA ASN A 439 17.41 45.43 -16.57
C ASN A 439 18.83 46.04 -16.61
N LEU A 440 19.07 46.96 -17.56
CA LEU A 440 20.34 47.66 -17.72
C LEU A 440 20.76 48.52 -16.51
N LEU A 441 19.79 48.95 -15.69
CA LEU A 441 20.03 49.72 -14.47
C LEU A 441 20.35 48.83 -13.25
N GLY A 442 20.30 47.50 -13.42
CA GLY A 442 20.48 46.54 -12.34
C GLY A 442 19.23 46.35 -11.47
N GLU A 443 18.07 46.85 -11.91
CA GLU A 443 16.81 46.67 -11.20
C GLU A 443 16.27 45.27 -11.44
N LEU A 444 15.75 44.62 -10.39
CA LEU A 444 15.13 43.31 -10.46
C LEU A 444 13.82 43.39 -11.24
N VAL A 445 13.78 42.70 -12.38
CA VAL A 445 12.63 42.64 -13.28
C VAL A 445 11.76 41.43 -12.97
N ALA A 446 12.34 40.25 -12.75
CA ALA A 446 11.60 39.03 -12.48
C ALA A 446 12.43 38.03 -11.67
N THR A 447 11.77 37.16 -10.91
CA THR A 447 12.39 35.97 -10.29
C THR A 447 11.79 34.74 -10.96
N LEU A 448 12.61 33.94 -11.61
CA LEU A 448 12.18 32.79 -12.41
C LEU A 448 12.27 31.45 -11.67
N ALA A 449 13.08 31.41 -10.61
CA ALA A 449 13.18 30.31 -9.65
C ALA A 449 13.74 30.85 -8.31
N ASP A 450 13.19 30.41 -7.18
CA ASP A 450 13.71 30.71 -5.84
C ASP A 450 13.32 29.57 -4.88
N GLY A 451 14.25 28.68 -4.56
CA GLY A 451 13.93 27.45 -3.84
C GLY A 451 15.12 26.53 -3.60
N ASP A 452 14.93 25.53 -2.75
CA ASP A 452 15.89 24.45 -2.57
C ASP A 452 15.70 23.43 -3.69
N LEU A 453 16.75 23.22 -4.49
CA LEU A 453 16.75 22.29 -5.62
C LEU A 453 17.69 21.13 -5.33
N ALA A 454 17.25 19.92 -5.69
CA ALA A 454 18.09 18.73 -5.68
C ALA A 454 19.16 18.79 -6.79
N ALA A 455 20.03 17.79 -6.83
CA ALA A 455 20.96 17.65 -7.95
C ALA A 455 20.20 17.33 -9.24
N GLY A 456 20.40 18.09 -10.31
CA GLY A 456 19.70 17.91 -11.59
C GLY A 456 19.93 19.01 -12.61
N ASN A 457 19.40 18.81 -13.81
CA ASN A 457 19.31 19.82 -14.86
C ASN A 457 17.91 20.43 -14.86
N TYR A 458 17.84 21.76 -14.93
CA TYR A 458 16.63 22.55 -14.81
C TYR A 458 16.47 23.46 -16.02
N LYS A 459 15.21 23.82 -16.29
CA LYS A 459 14.87 24.82 -17.31
C LYS A 459 13.69 25.66 -16.85
N THR A 460 13.70 26.93 -17.22
CA THR A 460 12.60 27.87 -16.98
C THR A 460 12.41 28.76 -18.21
N THR A 461 11.23 29.36 -18.33
CA THR A 461 10.88 30.24 -19.45
C THR A 461 10.64 31.65 -18.93
N TRP A 462 11.23 32.64 -19.59
CA TRP A 462 10.86 34.05 -19.38
C TRP A 462 10.13 34.58 -20.61
N ASN A 463 8.98 35.22 -20.38
CA ASN A 463 8.08 35.74 -21.43
C ASN A 463 8.10 37.27 -21.53
N GLY A 464 9.17 37.92 -21.05
CA GLY A 464 9.31 39.37 -21.10
C GLY A 464 8.33 40.12 -20.18
N ARG A 465 7.96 39.54 -19.05
CA ARG A 465 7.14 40.20 -18.02
C ARG A 465 7.92 40.53 -16.76
N ASP A 466 7.52 41.61 -16.09
CA ASP A 466 8.04 42.01 -14.79
C ASP A 466 7.31 41.31 -13.62
N LEU A 467 7.72 41.59 -12.38
CA LEU A 467 7.10 41.08 -11.14
C LEU A 467 5.62 41.47 -10.98
N ALA A 468 5.16 42.54 -11.63
CA ALA A 468 3.77 42.96 -11.62
C ALA A 468 2.96 42.34 -12.78
N GLY A 469 3.58 41.48 -13.59
CA GLY A 469 2.98 40.83 -14.75
C GLY A 469 2.89 41.70 -15.99
N ASN A 470 3.45 42.92 -15.98
CA ASN A 470 3.44 43.81 -17.13
C ASN A 470 4.53 43.44 -18.14
N GLN A 471 4.29 43.67 -19.44
CA GLN A 471 5.32 43.47 -20.44
C GLN A 471 6.41 44.55 -20.30
N VAL A 472 7.67 44.12 -20.31
CA VAL A 472 8.81 45.04 -20.32
C VAL A 472 9.13 45.51 -21.75
N ALA A 473 9.94 46.57 -21.89
CA ALA A 473 10.32 47.12 -23.18
C ALA A 473 11.32 46.22 -23.93
N SER A 474 11.39 46.31 -25.26
CA SER A 474 12.48 45.71 -26.04
C SER A 474 13.82 46.26 -25.54
N GLY A 475 14.84 45.42 -25.44
CA GLY A 475 16.13 45.85 -24.91
C GLY A 475 16.99 44.71 -24.39
N VAL A 476 18.09 45.10 -23.75
CA VAL A 476 19.05 44.18 -23.14
C VAL A 476 18.64 43.93 -21.69
N TYR A 477 18.65 42.66 -21.30
CA TYR A 477 18.42 42.20 -19.94
C TYR A 477 19.53 41.24 -19.52
N PHE A 478 19.70 41.08 -18.22
CA PHE A 478 20.63 40.13 -17.63
C PHE A 478 19.87 39.14 -16.78
N TYR A 479 20.29 37.87 -16.78
CA TYR A 479 19.78 36.88 -15.84
C TYR A 479 20.93 36.30 -15.06
N ARG A 480 20.70 36.11 -13.75
CA ARG A 480 21.70 35.68 -12.79
C ARG A 480 21.20 34.47 -12.03
N LEU A 481 22.00 33.41 -12.04
CA LEU A 481 21.81 32.23 -11.20
C LEU A 481 22.73 32.33 -9.99
N GLU A 482 22.17 32.16 -8.81
CA GLU A 482 22.89 32.05 -7.54
C GLU A 482 22.54 30.72 -6.88
N ALA A 483 23.54 29.99 -6.41
CA ALA A 483 23.35 28.76 -5.66
C ALA A 483 24.18 28.77 -4.37
N SER A 484 23.57 28.36 -3.26
CA SER A 484 24.21 28.30 -1.94
C SER A 484 23.97 26.95 -1.27
N SER A 485 25.00 26.39 -0.66
CA SER A 485 24.93 25.15 0.13
C SER A 485 25.61 25.39 1.48
N ASN A 486 25.05 24.83 2.56
CA ASN A 486 25.60 24.96 3.92
C ASN A 486 25.89 26.41 4.37
N GLY A 487 25.10 27.39 3.93
CA GLY A 487 25.26 28.80 4.29
C GLY A 487 26.35 29.57 3.55
N SER A 488 27.09 28.93 2.63
CA SER A 488 28.06 29.58 1.74
C SER A 488 27.52 29.65 0.31
N GLN A 489 27.78 30.76 -0.40
CA GLN A 489 27.44 30.90 -1.81
C GLN A 489 28.46 30.09 -2.64
N ASP A 490 27.98 29.02 -3.26
CA ASP A 490 28.81 28.07 -4.02
C ASP A 490 28.92 28.47 -5.51
N PHE A 491 27.96 29.21 -6.03
CA PHE A 491 27.92 29.57 -7.45
C PHE A 491 27.16 30.88 -7.69
N ALA A 492 27.70 31.74 -8.57
CA ALA A 492 27.02 32.93 -9.05
C ALA A 492 27.48 33.25 -10.48
N VAL A 493 26.57 33.16 -11.46
CA VAL A 493 26.86 33.47 -12.88
C VAL A 493 25.76 34.33 -13.47
N THR A 494 26.16 35.33 -14.26
CA THR A 494 25.25 36.25 -14.97
C THR A 494 25.46 36.13 -16.47
N LYS A 495 24.36 36.12 -17.23
CA LYS A 495 24.37 36.11 -18.70
C LYS A 495 23.42 37.16 -19.27
N LYS A 496 23.66 37.53 -20.53
CA LYS A 496 22.96 38.60 -21.25
C LYS A 496 21.94 38.02 -22.23
N MET A 497 20.75 38.60 -22.27
CA MET A 497 19.69 38.31 -23.23
C MET A 497 19.13 39.57 -23.89
N VAL A 498 18.61 39.44 -25.11
CA VAL A 498 18.04 40.55 -25.90
C VAL A 498 16.59 40.24 -26.25
N LEU A 499 15.66 41.05 -25.74
CA LEU A 499 14.24 41.00 -26.08
C LEU A 499 13.97 41.92 -27.28
N MET A 500 13.36 41.38 -28.33
CA MET A 500 12.84 42.16 -29.46
C MET A 500 11.32 42.00 -29.51
N LYS A 501 10.60 43.09 -29.74
CA LYS A 501 9.14 43.07 -29.96
C LYS A 501 8.84 43.12 -31.44
#